data_AF-A0A2M7QWF5-F1
#
_entry.id   AF-A0A2M7QWF5-F1
#
_cell.length_a   1.000
_cell.length_b   1.000
_cell.length_c   1.000
_cell.angle_alpha   90.00
_cell.angle_beta   90.00
_cell.angle_gamma   90.00
#
_symmetry.space_group_name_H-M   'P 1'
#
loop_
_entity.id
_entity.type
_entity.pdbx_description
1 polymer ?
#
loop_
_entity_poly.entity_id
_entity_poly.type
_entity_poly.pdbx_seq_one_letter_code
_entity_poly.pdbx_strand_id
1 'polypeptide(L)'
;MPAQQTTPTTKLSALNSFYSEKRNQYLRDLPDHAQYFPVEVRQSVDETEAEEATKQSGESSGMPKQERQEIFQKLQSLCLKPPPNLEKKEQLYLEQQLSDLFGFEVTTELEEHRLPRTFGKMQAVPDTKKRSPFGWAHQDSNEENFEIAAHLLLLDDWHLKYAHYKQWYRNRHLLIVNPFEQRAVVAKLTDCTLPNPISYQFGGSSKLIREGKIWSPLSQGIVAVFFIPPNDSIHPGRIQLDQ
;
A
#
# COMPACT_ATOMS: atom_id res chain seq x y z
N MET A 1 58.95 -1.93 4.14
CA MET A 1 57.79 -2.82 4.36
C MET A 1 56.57 -1.94 4.57
N PRO A 2 55.67 -1.78 3.58
CA PRO A 2 54.50 -0.92 3.76
C PRO A 2 53.46 -1.64 4.63
N ALA A 3 52.98 -0.96 5.66
CA ALA A 3 51.91 -1.45 6.52
C ALA A 3 50.60 -1.52 5.73
N GLN A 4 50.06 -2.73 5.59
CA GLN A 4 48.74 -2.94 4.99
C GLN A 4 47.67 -2.38 5.92
N GLN A 5 47.06 -1.27 5.50
CA GLN A 5 45.87 -0.72 6.13
C GLN A 5 44.68 -1.63 5.79
N THR A 6 44.19 -2.39 6.76
CA THR A 6 42.95 -3.16 6.62
C THR A 6 41.76 -2.22 6.76
N THR A 7 41.11 -1.90 5.64
CA THR A 7 39.86 -1.14 5.66
C THR A 7 38.72 -1.95 6.28
N PRO A 8 37.77 -1.32 7.00
CA PRO A 8 36.69 -1.99 7.71
C PRO A 8 35.55 -2.43 6.76
N THR A 9 35.86 -3.30 5.81
CA THR A 9 34.90 -3.82 4.81
C THR A 9 33.94 -4.86 5.41
N THR A 10 34.19 -5.32 6.64
CA THR A 10 33.56 -6.50 7.24
C THR A 10 32.12 -6.28 7.71
N LYS A 11 31.71 -5.05 8.03
CA LYS A 11 30.36 -4.78 8.57
C LYS A 11 29.28 -4.72 7.49
N LEU A 12 29.58 -4.12 6.33
CA LEU A 12 28.62 -3.97 5.24
C LEU A 12 28.38 -5.31 4.52
N SER A 13 29.44 -6.10 4.31
CA SER A 13 29.33 -7.43 3.69
C SER A 13 28.53 -8.40 4.55
N ALA A 14 28.72 -8.38 5.87
CA ALA A 14 27.94 -9.20 6.81
C ALA A 14 26.44 -8.83 6.82
N LEU A 15 26.11 -7.52 6.78
CA LEU A 15 24.72 -7.04 6.65
C LEU A 15 24.08 -7.48 5.33
N ASN A 16 24.79 -7.33 4.21
CA ASN A 16 24.29 -7.75 2.90
C ASN A 16 24.06 -9.27 2.83
N SER A 17 24.97 -10.05 3.42
CA SER A 17 24.83 -11.51 3.53
C SER A 17 23.59 -11.90 4.34
N PHE A 18 23.40 -11.28 5.52
CA PHE A 18 22.24 -11.54 6.37
C PHE A 18 20.91 -11.25 5.66
N TYR A 19 20.81 -10.10 4.96
CA TYR A 19 19.59 -9.75 4.24
C TYR A 19 19.36 -10.61 2.99
N SER A 20 20.42 -10.98 2.27
CA SER A 20 20.33 -11.89 1.13
C SER A 20 19.84 -13.28 1.57
N GLU A 21 20.38 -13.81 2.67
CA GLU A 21 19.97 -15.10 3.22
C GLU A 21 18.51 -15.08 3.69
N LYS A 22 18.09 -14.02 4.40
CA LYS A 22 16.69 -13.83 4.80
C LYS A 22 15.74 -13.72 3.61
N ARG A 23 16.13 -12.98 2.56
CA ARG A 23 15.34 -12.88 1.31
C ARG A 23 15.23 -14.23 0.62
N ASN A 24 16.32 -14.98 0.48
CA ASN A 24 16.32 -16.28 -0.20
C ASN A 24 15.55 -17.34 0.59
N GLN A 25 15.67 -17.35 1.91
CA GLN A 25 14.82 -18.17 2.78
C GLN A 25 13.34 -17.85 2.50
N TYR A 26 13.00 -16.56 2.49
CA TYR A 26 11.63 -16.12 2.25
C TYR A 26 11.08 -16.47 0.86
N LEU A 27 11.87 -16.30 -0.20
CA LEU A 27 11.45 -16.64 -1.57
C LEU A 27 11.19 -18.15 -1.73
N ARG A 28 11.88 -19.01 -0.97
CA ARG A 28 11.63 -20.45 -0.96
C ARG A 28 10.35 -20.82 -0.20
N ASP A 29 10.07 -20.09 0.88
CA ASP A 29 8.90 -20.33 1.73
C ASP A 29 7.63 -19.64 1.20
N LEU A 30 7.72 -18.95 0.05
CA LEU A 30 6.64 -18.18 -0.55
C LEU A 30 5.63 -19.13 -1.21
N PRO A 31 4.41 -19.21 -0.67
CA PRO A 31 3.40 -20.09 -1.21
C PRO A 31 2.79 -19.53 -2.50
N ASP A 32 2.23 -20.42 -3.33
CA ASP A 32 1.77 -20.06 -4.66
C ASP A 32 0.60 -19.07 -4.59
N HIS A 33 0.71 -17.96 -5.33
CA HIS A 33 -0.12 -16.76 -5.19
C HIS A 33 -1.63 -17.03 -5.30
N ALA A 34 -2.03 -18.04 -6.07
CA ALA A 34 -3.41 -18.43 -6.31
C ALA A 34 -4.14 -18.95 -5.05
N GLN A 35 -3.41 -19.39 -4.01
CA GLN A 35 -4.00 -19.98 -2.80
C GLN A 35 -4.59 -18.96 -1.82
N TYR A 36 -4.33 -17.65 -2.01
CA TYR A 36 -4.62 -16.61 -1.00
C TYR A 36 -5.84 -15.75 -1.27
N PHE A 37 -6.43 -15.88 -2.45
CA PHE A 37 -7.72 -15.27 -2.82
C PHE A 37 -8.74 -16.41 -2.97
N PRO A 38 -9.35 -16.90 -1.88
CA PRO A 38 -10.40 -17.90 -2.00
C PRO A 38 -11.53 -17.29 -2.84
N VAL A 39 -11.79 -17.91 -4.00
CA VAL A 39 -12.89 -17.56 -4.90
C VAL A 39 -14.19 -18.10 -4.30
N GLU A 40 -14.63 -17.54 -3.17
CA GLU A 40 -15.99 -17.76 -2.68
C GLU A 40 -16.64 -16.40 -2.46
N VAL A 41 -17.12 -15.85 -3.57
CA VAL A 41 -17.96 -14.64 -3.58
C VAL A 41 -19.35 -15.06 -3.11
N ARG A 42 -19.69 -14.78 -1.85
CA ARG A 42 -21.10 -14.66 -1.46
C ARG A 42 -21.64 -13.35 -2.01
N GLN A 43 -22.17 -13.38 -3.23
CA GLN A 43 -23.00 -12.30 -3.74
C GLN A 43 -24.26 -12.24 -2.89
N SER A 44 -24.31 -11.30 -1.93
CA SER A 44 -25.57 -10.86 -1.36
C SER A 44 -25.91 -9.55 -2.07
N VAL A 45 -26.78 -9.66 -3.06
CA VAL A 45 -27.48 -8.52 -3.66
C VAL A 45 -28.68 -8.28 -2.75
N ASP A 46 -28.62 -7.25 -1.92
CA ASP A 46 -29.82 -6.67 -1.31
C ASP A 46 -29.96 -5.25 -1.84
N GLU A 47 -30.84 -5.13 -2.83
CA GLU A 47 -31.47 -3.87 -3.22
C GLU A 47 -32.66 -3.65 -2.28
N THR A 48 -32.63 -2.56 -1.50
CA THR A 48 -33.68 -1.53 -1.34
C THR A 48 -33.58 -0.88 0.05
N GLU A 49 -33.42 0.44 0.11
CA GLU A 49 -34.49 1.37 0.52
C GLU A 49 -33.98 2.83 0.59
N ALA A 50 -34.60 3.66 -0.27
CA ALA A 50 -35.09 5.02 -0.08
C ALA A 50 -34.18 6.20 0.38
N GLU A 51 -34.04 7.14 -0.56
CA GLU A 51 -34.26 8.61 -0.49
C GLU A 51 -34.85 9.15 0.84
N GLU A 52 -34.54 10.35 1.36
CA GLU A 52 -34.57 11.66 0.69
C GLU A 52 -34.02 12.80 1.61
N ALA A 53 -33.78 13.98 0.99
CA ALA A 53 -33.65 15.36 1.55
C ALA A 53 -32.31 15.80 2.21
N THR A 54 -31.70 16.97 1.95
CA THR A 54 -32.02 18.16 1.12
C THR A 54 -30.71 18.96 0.82
N LYS A 55 -30.68 19.56 -0.38
CA LYS A 55 -29.80 20.61 -0.96
C LYS A 55 -29.05 21.56 0.00
N GLN A 56 -27.78 21.84 -0.30
CA GLN A 56 -27.28 23.20 -0.57
C GLN A 56 -25.89 23.23 -1.26
N SER A 57 -25.90 23.69 -2.51
CA SER A 57 -24.91 24.46 -3.28
C SER A 57 -23.41 24.38 -2.95
N GLY A 58 -22.65 23.87 -3.93
CA GLY A 58 -21.27 24.24 -4.22
C GLY A 58 -20.84 23.52 -5.50
N GLU A 59 -20.63 24.24 -6.61
CA GLU A 59 -20.08 23.68 -7.85
C GLU A 59 -18.68 23.11 -7.58
N SER A 60 -18.60 21.82 -7.26
CA SER A 60 -17.40 21.03 -7.43
C SER A 60 -17.51 20.29 -8.75
N SER A 61 -16.44 20.31 -9.53
CA SER A 61 -16.16 19.47 -10.68
C SER A 61 -16.12 17.97 -10.29
N GLY A 62 -17.23 17.46 -9.77
CA GLY A 62 -17.37 16.12 -9.24
C GLY A 62 -17.71 15.15 -10.37
N MET A 63 -16.89 14.13 -10.52
CA MET A 63 -17.15 13.00 -11.41
C MET A 63 -18.55 12.42 -11.14
N PRO A 64 -19.35 12.07 -12.18
CA PRO A 64 -20.66 11.47 -12.00
C PRO A 64 -20.62 10.22 -11.12
N LYS A 65 -21.64 10.05 -10.26
CA LYS A 65 -21.77 8.87 -9.36
C LYS A 65 -21.58 7.54 -10.08
N GLN A 66 -22.10 7.46 -11.31
CA GLN A 66 -22.01 6.26 -12.13
C GLN A 66 -20.57 5.95 -12.53
N GLU A 67 -19.82 6.92 -13.04
CA GLU A 67 -18.40 6.75 -13.40
C GLU A 67 -17.55 6.33 -12.20
N ARG A 68 -17.81 6.95 -11.03
CA ARG A 68 -17.18 6.56 -9.78
C ARG A 68 -17.44 5.08 -9.44
N GLN A 69 -18.68 4.63 -9.58
CA GLN A 69 -19.05 3.25 -9.27
C GLN A 69 -18.37 2.26 -10.23
N GLU A 70 -18.25 2.61 -11.51
CA GLU A 70 -17.52 1.81 -12.51
C GLU A 70 -16.04 1.69 -12.17
N ILE A 71 -15.39 2.78 -11.74
CA ILE A 71 -13.98 2.76 -11.28
C ILE A 71 -13.82 1.81 -10.09
N PHE A 72 -14.70 1.89 -9.10
CA PHE A 72 -14.64 1.01 -7.94
C PHE A 72 -14.91 -0.46 -8.29
N GLN A 73 -15.86 -0.75 -9.16
CA GLN A 73 -16.11 -2.11 -9.63
C GLN A 73 -14.89 -2.69 -10.37
N LYS A 74 -14.22 -1.87 -11.18
CA LYS A 74 -12.97 -2.26 -11.84
C LYS A 74 -11.86 -2.52 -10.83
N LEU A 75 -11.69 -1.67 -9.82
CA LEU A 75 -10.73 -1.93 -8.75
C LEU A 75 -11.05 -3.21 -7.96
N GLN A 76 -12.33 -3.48 -7.67
CA GLN A 76 -12.75 -4.71 -7.00
C GLN A 76 -12.35 -5.95 -7.80
N SER A 77 -12.60 -5.94 -9.12
CA SER A 77 -12.25 -7.09 -9.98
C SER A 77 -10.74 -7.33 -10.04
N LEU A 78 -9.94 -6.26 -10.14
CA LEU A 78 -8.48 -6.32 -10.08
C LEU A 78 -7.97 -6.78 -8.71
N CYS A 79 -8.62 -6.37 -7.62
CA CYS A 79 -8.25 -6.75 -6.26
C CYS A 79 -8.54 -8.23 -5.96
N LEU A 80 -9.64 -8.77 -6.47
CA LEU A 80 -10.01 -10.19 -6.27
C LEU A 80 -9.16 -11.14 -7.12
N LYS A 81 -8.73 -10.70 -8.29
CA LYS A 81 -7.88 -11.45 -9.21
C LYS A 81 -6.67 -10.59 -9.57
N PRO A 82 -5.74 -10.36 -8.62
CA PRO A 82 -4.60 -9.51 -8.89
C PRO A 82 -3.77 -10.12 -10.02
N PRO A 83 -3.61 -9.41 -11.15
CA PRO A 83 -2.77 -9.92 -12.21
C PRO A 83 -1.32 -9.95 -11.70
N PRO A 84 -0.51 -10.91 -12.17
CA PRO A 84 0.90 -11.00 -11.79
C PRO A 84 1.67 -9.73 -12.17
N ASN A 85 1.31 -9.11 -13.29
CA ASN A 85 1.69 -7.77 -13.68
C ASN A 85 0.50 -7.13 -14.40
N LEU A 86 0.12 -5.91 -13.98
CA LEU A 86 -0.87 -5.12 -14.71
C LEU A 86 -0.21 -4.57 -15.98
N GLU A 87 -0.87 -4.62 -17.13
CA GLU A 87 -0.27 -4.08 -18.37
C GLU A 87 -0.03 -2.57 -18.22
N LYS A 88 1.07 -2.06 -18.79
CA LYS A 88 1.42 -0.63 -18.66
C LYS A 88 0.29 0.31 -19.10
N LYS A 89 -0.46 -0.07 -20.13
CA LYS A 89 -1.64 0.68 -20.60
C LYS A 89 -2.76 0.71 -19.56
N GLU A 90 -3.03 -0.43 -18.91
CA GLU A 90 -4.04 -0.52 -17.86
C GLU A 90 -3.63 0.27 -16.62
N GLN A 91 -2.32 0.27 -16.30
CA GLN A 91 -1.77 1.03 -15.17
C GLN A 91 -2.02 2.52 -15.39
N LEU A 92 -1.56 3.06 -16.52
CA LEU A 92 -1.74 4.47 -16.86
C LEU A 92 -3.22 4.89 -16.88
N TYR A 93 -4.09 4.01 -17.40
CA TYR A 93 -5.52 4.30 -17.40
C TYR A 93 -6.10 4.32 -15.98
N LEU A 94 -5.70 3.40 -15.12
CA LEU A 94 -6.13 3.35 -13.73
C LEU A 94 -5.61 4.57 -12.94
N GLU A 95 -4.34 4.92 -13.13
CA GLU A 95 -3.71 6.11 -12.55
C GLU A 95 -4.47 7.38 -12.91
N GLN A 96 -4.81 7.55 -14.19
CA GLN A 96 -5.62 8.68 -14.65
C GLN A 96 -7.00 8.70 -13.98
N GLN A 97 -7.72 7.58 -14.00
CA GLN A 97 -9.05 7.48 -13.39
C GLN A 97 -9.05 7.81 -11.90
N LEU A 98 -8.05 7.30 -11.15
CA LEU A 98 -7.92 7.62 -9.74
C LEU A 98 -7.51 9.07 -9.54
N SER A 99 -6.64 9.62 -10.39
CA SER A 99 -6.23 11.02 -10.29
C SER A 99 -7.41 11.97 -10.50
N ASP A 100 -8.24 11.68 -11.49
CA ASP A 100 -9.47 12.42 -11.77
C ASP A 100 -10.48 12.27 -10.63
N LEU A 101 -10.60 11.06 -10.07
CA LEU A 101 -11.52 10.77 -8.96
C LEU A 101 -11.15 11.50 -7.67
N PHE A 102 -9.85 11.58 -7.34
CA PHE A 102 -9.38 12.15 -6.08
C PHE A 102 -8.92 13.61 -6.20
N GLY A 103 -8.79 14.15 -7.41
CA GLY A 103 -8.36 15.52 -7.66
C GLY A 103 -6.87 15.77 -7.44
N PHE A 104 -6.05 14.71 -7.43
CA PHE A 104 -4.60 14.80 -7.34
C PHE A 104 -3.92 13.63 -8.05
N GLU A 105 -2.66 13.80 -8.43
CA GLU A 105 -1.91 12.79 -9.18
C GLU A 105 -1.66 11.52 -8.35
N VAL A 106 -1.93 10.37 -8.95
CA VAL A 106 -1.74 9.03 -8.38
C VAL A 106 -0.93 8.20 -9.37
N THR A 107 0.10 7.49 -8.90
CA THR A 107 0.94 6.65 -9.77
C THR A 107 1.33 5.33 -9.12
N THR A 108 1.58 4.30 -9.92
CA THR A 108 2.14 3.01 -9.48
C THR A 108 3.67 3.04 -9.42
N GLU A 109 4.32 3.99 -10.10
CA GLU A 109 5.77 4.14 -10.20
C GLU A 109 6.16 5.62 -10.01
N LEU A 110 7.05 5.89 -9.07
CA LEU A 110 7.51 7.25 -8.76
C LEU A 110 9.04 7.28 -8.81
N GLU A 111 9.64 8.19 -9.59
CA GLU A 111 11.09 8.34 -9.74
C GLU A 111 11.80 6.99 -10.05
N GLU A 112 11.26 6.16 -10.94
CA GLU A 112 11.76 4.81 -11.30
C GLU A 112 11.64 3.76 -10.18
N HIS A 113 10.93 4.07 -9.10
CA HIS A 113 10.69 3.15 -7.99
C HIS A 113 9.23 2.73 -7.96
N ARG A 114 9.00 1.43 -7.75
CA ARG A 114 7.66 0.83 -7.67
C ARG A 114 7.46 0.10 -6.35
N LEU A 115 6.22 -0.06 -5.90
CA LEU A 115 5.93 -1.02 -4.83
C LEU A 115 6.06 -2.45 -5.39
N PRO A 116 6.50 -3.42 -4.57
CA PRO A 116 6.50 -4.82 -5.00
C PRO A 116 5.12 -5.33 -5.40
N ARG A 117 4.07 -4.76 -4.80
CA ARG A 117 2.67 -5.06 -5.12
C ARG A 117 1.83 -3.80 -4.99
N THR A 118 0.91 -3.62 -5.93
CA THR A 118 -0.15 -2.59 -5.90
C THR A 118 -1.39 -3.10 -5.18
N PHE A 119 -1.70 -4.40 -5.32
CA PHE A 119 -2.87 -5.03 -4.71
C PHE A 119 -2.46 -6.05 -3.67
N GLY A 120 -3.22 -6.16 -2.58
CA GLY A 120 -2.96 -7.15 -1.55
C GLY A 120 -3.84 -7.00 -0.33
N LYS A 121 -3.64 -7.90 0.63
CA LYS A 121 -4.25 -7.86 1.95
C LYS A 121 -3.45 -6.97 2.89
N MET A 122 -4.14 -6.12 3.62
CA MET A 122 -3.59 -5.29 4.66
C MET A 122 -4.11 -5.75 6.02
N GLN A 123 -3.20 -5.81 7.01
CA GLN A 123 -3.54 -6.12 8.40
C GLN A 123 -3.07 -5.00 9.33
N ALA A 124 -3.78 -4.85 10.46
CA ALA A 124 -3.30 -4.01 11.56
C ALA A 124 -1.95 -4.54 12.07
N VAL A 125 -0.94 -3.67 12.07
CA VAL A 125 0.33 -3.96 12.75
C VAL A 125 0.13 -3.56 14.21
N PRO A 126 0.44 -4.44 15.18
CA PRO A 126 0.34 -4.08 16.59
C PRO A 126 1.26 -2.89 16.87
N ASP A 127 0.76 -1.90 17.61
CA ASP A 127 1.58 -0.81 18.09
C ASP A 127 2.61 -1.38 19.06
N THR A 128 3.83 -1.59 18.55
CA THR A 128 4.94 -2.02 19.38
C THR A 128 5.97 -0.92 19.33
N LYS A 129 6.31 -0.38 20.49
CA LYS A 129 7.45 0.54 20.69
C LYS A 129 8.81 -0.10 20.34
N LYS A 130 8.81 -1.35 19.83
CA LYS A 130 10.01 -2.06 19.40
C LYS A 130 10.40 -1.55 18.04
N ARG A 131 11.68 -1.20 17.89
CA ARG A 131 12.23 -0.80 16.60
C ARG A 131 12.03 -1.94 15.61
N SER A 132 11.55 -1.59 14.42
CA SER A 132 11.58 -2.48 13.26
C SER A 132 12.94 -3.19 13.19
N PRO A 133 12.98 -4.51 12.92
CA PRO A 133 14.24 -5.25 12.82
C PRO A 133 15.16 -4.68 11.73
N PHE A 134 14.63 -3.85 10.83
CA PHE A 134 15.36 -3.16 9.77
C PHE A 134 15.85 -1.78 10.17
N GLY A 135 15.68 -1.34 11.43
CA GLY A 135 16.12 -0.04 11.90
C GLY A 135 15.45 1.13 11.16
N TRP A 136 14.31 0.91 10.52
CA TRP A 136 13.36 1.95 10.13
C TRP A 136 12.71 2.41 11.44
N ALA A 137 13.44 3.21 12.22
CA ALA A 137 12.95 3.63 13.52
C ALA A 137 11.71 4.50 13.32
N HIS A 138 10.61 4.14 14.00
CA HIS A 138 9.55 5.08 14.32
C HIS A 138 10.16 6.23 15.09
N GLN A 139 10.13 7.41 14.48
CA GLN A 139 10.14 8.65 15.23
C GLN A 139 8.66 8.92 15.45
N ASP A 140 8.19 8.59 16.66
CA ASP A 140 6.84 8.90 17.14
C ASP A 140 5.68 8.27 16.32
N SER A 141 5.62 6.93 16.23
CA SER A 141 4.37 6.26 15.86
C SER A 141 3.34 6.54 16.94
N ASN A 142 2.51 7.55 16.71
CA ASN A 142 1.29 7.70 17.46
C ASN A 142 0.22 6.85 16.77
N GLU A 143 -0.63 6.18 17.56
CA GLU A 143 -1.83 5.49 17.06
C GLU A 143 -2.74 6.42 16.23
N GLU A 144 -2.55 7.74 16.36
CA GLU A 144 -3.25 8.77 15.62
C GLU A 144 -2.69 9.06 14.22
N ASN A 145 -1.58 8.43 13.82
CA ASN A 145 -0.98 8.66 12.52
C ASN A 145 -1.51 7.67 11.48
N PHE A 146 -1.67 8.16 10.24
CA PHE A 146 -1.96 7.31 9.09
C PHE A 146 -0.65 6.74 8.55
N GLU A 147 -0.26 5.59 9.08
CA GLU A 147 0.99 4.92 8.72
C GLU A 147 0.75 3.57 8.07
N ILE A 148 1.61 3.23 7.11
CA ILE A 148 1.63 1.98 6.37
C ILE A 148 3.04 1.40 6.35
N ALA A 149 3.11 0.08 6.40
CA ALA A 149 4.32 -0.71 6.18
C ALA A 149 4.16 -1.61 4.96
N ALA A 150 5.22 -1.76 4.16
CA ALA A 150 5.20 -2.54 2.93
C ALA A 150 6.36 -3.57 2.89
N HIS A 151 6.17 -4.65 2.13
CA HIS A 151 7.16 -5.71 1.96
C HIS A 151 8.27 -5.37 0.95
N LEU A 152 8.99 -4.28 1.17
CA LEU A 152 10.01 -3.79 0.23
C LEU A 152 11.19 -4.77 0.04
N LEU A 153 11.37 -5.75 0.94
CA LEU A 153 12.34 -6.86 0.80
C LEU A 153 12.12 -7.72 -0.46
N LEU A 154 10.93 -7.61 -1.09
CA LEU A 154 10.61 -8.29 -2.33
C LEU A 154 11.17 -7.60 -3.57
N LEU A 155 11.71 -6.38 -3.45
CA LEU A 155 12.43 -5.74 -4.55
C LEU A 155 13.69 -6.54 -4.88
N ASP A 156 13.96 -6.71 -6.18
CA ASP A 156 14.99 -7.64 -6.66
C ASP A 156 16.40 -7.30 -6.19
N ASP A 157 16.69 -6.01 -6.13
CA ASP A 157 17.97 -5.42 -5.76
C ASP A 157 17.94 -4.80 -4.34
N TRP A 158 16.95 -5.15 -3.51
CA TRP A 158 16.83 -4.63 -2.14
C TRP A 158 18.12 -4.79 -1.32
N HIS A 159 18.73 -5.97 -1.40
CA HIS A 159 19.95 -6.31 -0.69
C HIS A 159 21.18 -5.49 -1.13
N LEU A 160 21.16 -4.94 -2.35
CA LEU A 160 22.22 -4.08 -2.89
C LEU A 160 21.96 -2.60 -2.56
N LYS A 161 20.69 -2.20 -2.59
CA LYS A 161 20.25 -0.79 -2.48
C LYS A 161 19.53 -0.47 -1.18
N TYR A 162 19.64 -1.30 -0.14
CA TYR A 162 18.89 -1.14 1.11
C TYR A 162 18.99 0.28 1.70
N ALA A 163 20.19 0.86 1.76
CA ALA A 163 20.38 2.20 2.31
C ALA A 163 19.66 3.27 1.49
N HIS A 164 19.75 3.15 0.16
CA HIS A 164 19.07 4.02 -0.80
C HIS A 164 17.54 3.88 -0.68
N TYR A 165 17.02 2.66 -0.75
CA TYR A 165 15.59 2.41 -0.63
C TYR A 165 15.03 2.84 0.72
N LYS A 166 15.76 2.61 1.80
CA LYS A 166 15.37 3.11 3.12
C LYS A 166 15.22 4.63 3.14
N GLN A 167 16.13 5.36 2.53
CA GLN A 167 16.03 6.81 2.47
C GLN A 167 14.91 7.28 1.53
N TRP A 168 14.76 6.61 0.39
CA TRP A 168 13.84 7.01 -0.66
C TRP A 168 12.38 6.69 -0.34
N TYR A 169 12.07 5.48 0.11
CA TYR A 169 10.68 5.05 0.41
C TYR A 169 10.17 5.64 1.72
N ARG A 170 11.06 5.96 2.66
CA ARG A 170 10.67 6.54 3.94
C ARG A 170 9.96 7.86 3.70
N ASN A 171 8.86 8.07 4.41
CA ASN A 171 8.05 9.28 4.37
C ASN A 171 7.30 9.54 3.06
N ARG A 172 7.25 8.59 2.12
CA ARG A 172 6.43 8.75 0.92
C ARG A 172 4.94 8.63 1.26
N HIS A 173 4.13 9.45 0.61
CA HIS A 173 2.69 9.36 0.70
C HIS A 173 2.17 8.29 -0.25
N LEU A 174 1.30 7.45 0.29
CA LEU A 174 0.62 6.40 -0.43
C LEU A 174 -0.88 6.63 -0.33
N LEU A 175 -1.56 6.41 -1.44
CA LEU A 175 -3.01 6.31 -1.50
C LEU A 175 -3.41 4.86 -1.27
N ILE A 176 -4.20 4.60 -0.24
CA ILE A 176 -4.79 3.29 0.06
C ILE A 176 -6.26 3.37 -0.29
N VAL A 177 -6.69 2.53 -1.24
CA VAL A 177 -8.08 2.42 -1.66
C VAL A 177 -8.63 1.07 -1.21
N ASN A 178 -9.74 1.13 -0.49
CA ASN A 178 -10.60 -0.01 -0.20
C ASN A 178 -11.78 0.02 -1.18
N PRO A 179 -11.75 -0.80 -2.25
CA PRO A 179 -12.71 -0.66 -3.32
C PRO A 179 -14.10 -1.24 -2.97
N PHE A 180 -14.18 -2.08 -1.95
CA PHE A 180 -15.44 -2.70 -1.50
C PHE A 180 -16.28 -1.73 -0.65
N GLU A 181 -15.62 -0.95 0.19
CA GLU A 181 -16.28 0.09 1.01
C GLU A 181 -16.29 1.47 0.33
N GLN A 182 -15.72 1.56 -0.87
CA GLN A 182 -15.52 2.81 -1.61
C GLN A 182 -14.86 3.90 -0.77
N ARG A 183 -13.82 3.51 0.00
CA ARG A 183 -13.08 4.40 0.88
C ARG A 183 -11.64 4.53 0.43
N ALA A 184 -11.08 5.71 0.64
CA ALA A 184 -9.67 5.96 0.40
C ALA A 184 -9.05 6.73 1.56
N VAL A 185 -7.79 6.43 1.82
CA VAL A 185 -7.00 7.03 2.89
C VAL A 185 -5.59 7.29 2.37
N VAL A 186 -5.07 8.49 2.63
CA VAL A 186 -3.66 8.80 2.44
C VAL A 186 -2.90 8.37 3.69
N ALA A 187 -1.83 7.60 3.52
CA ALA A 187 -0.94 7.23 4.60
C ALA A 187 0.52 7.48 4.22
N LYS A 188 1.37 7.51 5.23
CA LYS A 188 2.81 7.66 5.09
C LYS A 188 3.49 6.30 5.22
N LEU A 189 4.40 5.99 4.29
CA LEU A 189 5.23 4.81 4.38
C LEU A 189 6.32 5.02 5.45
N THR A 190 6.17 4.36 6.59
CA THR A 190 7.06 4.55 7.76
C THR A 190 7.91 3.34 8.08
N ASP A 191 7.52 2.14 7.66
CA ASP A 191 8.26 0.91 7.93
C ASP A 191 8.29 -0.05 6.73
N CYS A 192 9.25 -0.97 6.75
CA CYS A 192 9.29 -2.14 5.90
C CYS A 192 9.05 -3.36 6.78
N THR A 193 7.94 -4.08 6.58
CA THR A 193 7.69 -5.32 7.32
C THR A 193 8.43 -6.49 6.68
N LEU A 194 8.83 -7.45 7.52
CA LEU A 194 9.20 -8.77 7.02
C LEU A 194 7.99 -9.34 6.32
N PRO A 195 8.14 -9.86 5.11
CA PRO A 195 7.01 -10.42 4.42
C PRO A 195 6.49 -11.63 5.21
N ASN A 196 5.22 -11.58 5.59
CA ASN A 196 4.53 -12.68 6.23
C ASN A 196 4.01 -13.59 5.11
N PRO A 197 4.54 -14.83 4.97
CA PRO A 197 4.23 -15.67 3.82
C PRO A 197 2.76 -16.12 3.79
N ILE A 198 2.00 -15.97 4.88
CA ILE A 198 0.74 -16.69 5.06
C ILE A 198 -0.51 -15.79 4.93
N SER A 199 -0.45 -14.45 5.07
CA SER A 199 -1.70 -13.68 5.28
C SER A 199 -1.82 -12.26 4.72
N TYR A 200 -0.77 -11.44 4.70
CA TYR A 200 -0.87 -10.03 4.29
C TYR A 200 0.34 -9.55 3.49
N GLN A 201 0.15 -8.51 2.68
CA GLN A 201 1.19 -7.85 1.88
C GLN A 201 1.54 -6.45 2.43
N PHE A 202 0.61 -5.85 3.18
CA PHE A 202 0.77 -4.55 3.78
C PHE A 202 0.45 -4.60 5.27
N GLY A 203 1.16 -3.80 6.04
CA GLY A 203 0.84 -3.48 7.42
C GLY A 203 0.23 -2.10 7.52
N GLY A 204 -0.80 -1.91 8.33
CA GLY A 204 -1.40 -0.60 8.57
C GLY A 204 -1.49 -0.28 10.06
N SER A 205 -1.34 1.01 10.38
CA SER A 205 -1.72 1.55 11.69
C SER A 205 -3.20 1.34 11.99
N SER A 206 -3.56 1.22 13.28
CA SER A 206 -4.95 0.98 13.69
C SER A 206 -5.93 2.04 13.16
N LYS A 207 -5.51 3.31 13.09
CA LYS A 207 -6.32 4.40 12.52
C LYS A 207 -6.52 4.26 11.02
N LEU A 208 -5.47 3.90 10.26
CA LEU A 208 -5.59 3.59 8.82
C LEU A 208 -6.60 2.46 8.59
N ILE A 209 -6.49 1.36 9.35
CA ILE A 209 -7.40 0.21 9.23
C ILE A 209 -8.85 0.61 9.52
N ARG A 210 -9.08 1.41 10.57
CA ARG A 210 -10.42 1.86 10.99
C ARG A 210 -11.05 2.81 9.97
N GLU A 211 -10.35 3.88 9.62
CA GLU A 211 -10.89 4.91 8.73
C GLU A 211 -11.10 4.39 7.31
N GLY A 212 -10.18 3.57 6.81
CA GLY A 212 -10.29 2.89 5.52
C GLY A 212 -11.29 1.73 5.50
N LYS A 213 -11.88 1.36 6.65
CA LYS A 213 -12.73 0.17 6.84
C LYS A 213 -12.13 -1.12 6.27
N ILE A 214 -10.83 -1.29 6.46
CA ILE A 214 -10.06 -2.38 5.83
C ILE A 214 -10.47 -3.74 6.40
N TRP A 215 -10.88 -3.78 7.68
CA TRP A 215 -11.50 -4.96 8.33
C TRP A 215 -12.99 -5.12 8.01
N SER A 216 -13.57 -4.42 7.03
CA SER A 216 -14.94 -4.75 6.64
C SER A 216 -15.04 -6.22 6.22
N PRO A 217 -16.12 -6.95 6.60
CA PRO A 217 -16.40 -8.29 6.08
C PRO A 217 -16.44 -8.35 4.54
N LEU A 218 -16.79 -7.24 3.90
CA LEU A 218 -16.80 -7.11 2.44
C LEU A 218 -15.38 -7.03 1.87
N SER A 219 -14.51 -6.25 2.51
CA SER A 219 -13.14 -6.03 2.07
C SER A 219 -12.20 -7.18 2.40
N GLN A 220 -12.38 -7.83 3.56
CA GLN A 220 -11.50 -8.89 4.07
C GLN A 220 -10.01 -8.51 4.07
N GLY A 221 -9.72 -7.24 4.33
CA GLY A 221 -8.36 -6.68 4.28
C GLY A 221 -7.84 -6.34 2.89
N ILE A 222 -8.56 -6.63 1.81
CA ILE A 222 -8.10 -6.41 0.44
C ILE A 222 -8.13 -4.92 0.11
N VAL A 223 -7.00 -4.42 -0.38
CA VAL A 223 -6.76 -3.01 -0.72
C VAL A 223 -5.93 -2.86 -1.99
N ALA A 224 -6.03 -1.69 -2.61
CA ALA A 224 -5.12 -1.21 -3.62
C ALA A 224 -4.27 -0.05 -3.05
N VAL A 225 -2.98 -0.01 -3.40
CA VAL A 225 -2.01 0.95 -2.87
C VAL A 225 -1.24 1.58 -4.02
N PHE A 226 -1.21 2.91 -4.04
CA PHE A 226 -0.55 3.71 -5.07
C PHE A 226 0.34 4.79 -4.43
N PHE A 227 1.33 5.29 -5.16
CA PHE A 227 2.07 6.48 -4.78
C PHE A 227 1.28 7.74 -5.04
N ILE A 228 1.54 8.73 -4.21
CA ILE A 228 1.17 10.11 -4.45
C ILE A 228 2.48 10.89 -4.65
N PRO A 229 2.71 11.51 -5.81
CA PRO A 229 3.86 12.37 -6.01
C PRO A 229 3.94 13.47 -4.94
N PRO A 230 5.14 14.00 -4.64
CA PRO A 230 5.28 15.05 -3.64
C PRO A 230 4.37 16.25 -3.92
N ASN A 231 3.42 16.49 -3.02
CA ASN A 231 2.48 17.61 -3.07
C ASN A 231 2.24 18.10 -1.65
N ASP A 232 2.53 19.38 -1.40
CA ASP A 232 2.41 19.98 -0.08
C ASP A 232 0.96 20.09 0.42
N SER A 233 -0.01 20.02 -0.49
CA SER A 233 -1.44 20.15 -0.19
C SER A 233 -2.05 18.86 0.36
N ILE A 234 -1.36 17.73 0.22
CA ILE A 234 -1.91 16.41 0.56
C ILE A 234 -1.31 15.94 1.87
N HIS A 235 -2.18 15.73 2.86
CA HIS A 235 -1.79 15.25 4.18
C HIS A 235 -2.34 13.85 4.45
N PRO A 236 -1.63 13.03 5.25
CA PRO A 236 -2.14 11.74 5.68
C PRO A 236 -3.50 11.89 6.39
N GLY A 237 -4.49 11.15 5.94
CA GLY A 237 -5.87 11.42 6.29
C GLY A 237 -6.86 10.60 5.47
N ARG A 238 -8.09 10.49 5.98
CA ARG A 238 -9.20 9.97 5.19
C ARG A 238 -9.54 10.97 4.09
N ILE A 239 -9.71 10.48 2.86
CA ILE A 239 -10.21 11.29 1.76
C ILE A 239 -11.73 11.23 1.78
N GLN A 240 -12.37 12.39 1.76
CA GLN A 240 -13.80 12.49 1.56
C GLN A 240 -14.06 12.47 0.06
N LEU A 241 -14.60 11.36 -0.42
CA LEU A 241 -15.19 11.27 -1.74
C LEU A 241 -16.59 11.83 -1.61
N ASP A 242 -16.72 13.14 -1.79
CA ASP A 242 -17.99 13.86 -1.62
C ASP A 242 -19.13 13.18 -2.41
N GLN A 243 -20.32 13.24 -1.81
CA GLN A 243 -21.52 12.47 -2.12
C GLN A 243 -22.25 12.91 -3.38
#